data_AF-A0A7S1KC22-F1
#
_entry.id   AF-A0A7S1KC22-F1
#
_cell.length_a   1.000
_cell.length_b   1.000
_cell.length_c   1.000
_cell.angle_alpha   90.00
_cell.angle_beta   90.00
_cell.angle_gamma   90.00
#
_symmetry.space_group_name_H-M   'P 1'
#
loop_
_entity.id
_entity.type
_entity.pdbx_description
1 polymer ?
#
loop_
_entity_poly.entity_id
_entity_poly.type
_entity_poly.pdbx_seq_one_letter_code
_entity_poly.pdbx_strand_id
1 'polypeptide(L)'
;MVLAVICAHPTGNSSWEFVEGLMAMEVDHGRTDLFVSSGPSCDLRLDENFKLRFAAVHEHRETSRGKEAHKRAFRIMRQVKASHLLLIENDFVVQQHDLVQQLVQDDLPSVVPLGVTDGDQANFGVDKACFRPNWREGMFKGSYHREDRDKLVTGERRGLWPVKCWSSSIMVRRDYKERDALRVMGVGDGWCGDGRSIFLDNRHRFGKMLSPAGEYSQKR
;
A
#
# COMPACT_ATOMS: atom_id res chain seq x y z
N MET A 1 -6.98 -15.48 -1.60
CA MET A 1 -6.74 -14.03 -1.46
C MET A 1 -6.26 -13.50 -2.81
N VAL A 2 -6.29 -12.19 -3.07
CA VAL A 2 -5.50 -11.58 -4.15
C VAL A 2 -4.36 -10.78 -3.52
N LEU A 3 -3.12 -11.05 -3.92
CA LEU A 3 -1.98 -10.17 -3.67
C LEU A 3 -1.78 -9.31 -4.92
N ALA A 4 -1.95 -8.00 -4.80
CA ALA A 4 -1.83 -7.05 -5.89
C ALA A 4 -0.59 -6.18 -5.71
N VAL A 5 0.40 -6.42 -6.56
CA VAL A 5 1.65 -5.67 -6.64
C VAL A 5 1.51 -4.61 -7.72
N ILE A 6 1.55 -3.33 -7.34
CA ILE A 6 1.36 -2.20 -8.24
C ILE A 6 2.67 -1.41 -8.32
N CYS A 7 3.27 -1.41 -9.49
CA CYS A 7 4.49 -0.67 -9.76
C CYS A 7 4.20 0.44 -10.76
N ALA A 8 4.17 1.69 -10.32
CA ALA A 8 3.91 2.83 -11.20
C ALA A 8 5.09 3.78 -11.34
N HIS A 9 6.06 3.70 -10.44
CA HIS A 9 7.26 4.53 -10.45
C HIS A 9 8.51 3.67 -10.66
N PRO A 10 9.62 4.25 -11.14
CA PRO A 10 10.90 3.56 -11.12
C PRO A 10 11.24 3.13 -9.69
N THR A 11 11.62 1.87 -9.53
CA THR A 11 12.15 1.35 -8.26
C THR A 11 13.61 1.72 -8.06
N GLY A 12 14.34 2.01 -9.15
CA GLY A 12 15.73 2.43 -9.10
C GLY A 12 16.60 1.41 -8.35
N ASN A 13 17.59 1.91 -7.60
CA ASN A 13 18.51 1.07 -6.84
C ASN A 13 17.87 0.35 -5.63
N SER A 14 16.62 0.65 -5.27
CA SER A 14 15.91 0.02 -4.13
C SER A 14 14.93 -1.06 -4.57
N SER A 15 14.93 -1.42 -5.86
CA SER A 15 14.12 -2.51 -6.41
C SER A 15 14.34 -3.85 -5.72
N TRP A 16 15.59 -4.15 -5.33
CA TRP A 16 15.95 -5.39 -4.66
C TRP A 16 15.33 -5.49 -3.26
N GLU A 17 15.34 -4.43 -2.45
CA GLU A 17 14.76 -4.42 -1.09
C GLU A 17 13.26 -4.73 -1.15
N PHE A 18 12.57 -4.10 -2.10
CA PHE A 18 11.15 -4.35 -2.33
C PHE A 18 10.88 -5.80 -2.70
N VAL A 19 11.64 -6.34 -3.67
CA VAL A 19 11.48 -7.73 -4.13
C VAL A 19 11.81 -8.71 -3.01
N GLU A 20 12.88 -8.51 -2.25
CA GLU A 20 13.25 -9.36 -1.11
C GLU A 20 12.16 -9.37 -0.04
N GLY A 21 11.65 -8.19 0.35
CA GLY A 21 10.56 -8.09 1.31
C GLY A 21 9.29 -8.79 0.82
N LEU A 22 8.94 -8.62 -0.46
CA LEU A 22 7.79 -9.30 -1.08
C LEU A 22 7.97 -10.82 -1.10
N MET A 23 9.17 -11.32 -1.41
CA MET A 23 9.48 -12.75 -1.47
C MET A 23 9.54 -13.40 -0.08
N ALA A 24 9.91 -12.64 0.95
CA ALA A 24 9.97 -13.08 2.33
C ALA A 24 8.59 -13.14 3.01
N MET A 25 7.56 -12.50 2.44
CA MET A 25 6.22 -12.49 2.99
C MET A 25 5.60 -13.89 3.03
N GLU A 26 5.07 -14.26 4.19
CA GLU A 26 4.39 -15.53 4.43
C GLU A 26 2.97 -15.47 3.88
N VAL A 27 2.80 -16.08 2.71
CA VAL A 27 1.52 -16.18 2.02
C VAL A 27 1.24 -17.64 1.70
N ASP A 28 -0.01 -18.07 1.81
CA ASP A 28 -0.46 -19.33 1.21
C ASP A 28 -0.55 -19.14 -0.32
N HIS A 29 0.57 -19.41 -1.00
CA HIS A 29 0.72 -19.15 -2.42
C HIS A 29 -0.29 -19.97 -3.24
N GLY A 30 -0.54 -21.23 -2.87
CA GLY A 30 -1.48 -22.11 -3.56
C GLY A 30 -2.96 -21.69 -3.44
N ARG A 31 -3.28 -20.73 -2.56
CA ARG A 31 -4.62 -20.15 -2.38
C ARG A 31 -4.66 -18.65 -2.66
N THR A 32 -3.59 -18.09 -3.20
CA THR A 32 -3.45 -16.67 -3.48
C THR A 32 -3.22 -16.45 -4.96
N ASP A 33 -4.03 -15.61 -5.55
CA ASP A 33 -3.83 -15.09 -6.90
C ASP A 33 -2.89 -13.88 -6.81
N LEU A 34 -1.88 -13.84 -7.68
CA LEU A 34 -0.99 -12.70 -7.81
C LEU A 34 -1.48 -11.80 -8.95
N PHE A 35 -1.70 -10.52 -8.68
CA PHE A 35 -1.89 -9.50 -9.70
C PHE A 35 -0.66 -8.59 -9.74
N VAL A 36 -0.06 -8.41 -10.91
CA VAL A 36 1.10 -7.52 -11.09
C VAL A 36 0.73 -6.45 -12.11
N SER A 37 0.76 -5.19 -11.70
CA SER A 37 0.56 -4.05 -12.59
C SER A 37 1.87 -3.27 -12.76
N SER A 38 2.29 -3.08 -14.00
CA SER A 38 3.50 -2.33 -14.35
C SER A 38 3.14 -1.09 -15.17
N GLY A 39 3.40 0.09 -14.61
CA GLY A 39 3.33 1.37 -15.30
C GLY A 39 4.48 1.56 -16.29
N PRO A 40 4.44 2.63 -17.10
CA PRO A 40 5.39 2.84 -18.21
C PRO A 40 6.84 3.05 -17.76
N SER A 41 7.03 3.59 -16.55
CA SER A 41 8.35 3.83 -15.94
C SER A 41 8.78 2.75 -14.96
N CYS A 42 7.99 1.68 -14.80
CA CYS A 42 8.29 0.60 -13.89
C CYS A 42 9.40 -0.31 -14.45
N ASP A 43 10.44 -0.52 -13.66
CA ASP A 43 11.58 -1.41 -13.94
C ASP A 43 11.57 -2.66 -13.04
N LEU A 44 10.55 -2.83 -12.18
CA LEU A 44 10.39 -3.98 -11.30
C LEU A 44 10.35 -5.29 -12.10
N ARG A 45 11.21 -6.24 -11.73
CA ARG A 45 11.21 -7.60 -12.25
C ARG A 45 10.98 -8.57 -11.10
N LEU A 46 9.85 -9.26 -11.13
CA LEU A 46 9.59 -10.37 -10.23
C LEU A 46 10.12 -11.65 -10.87
N ASP A 47 10.85 -12.45 -10.08
CA ASP A 47 11.37 -13.75 -10.51
C ASP A 47 10.23 -14.66 -10.99
N GLU A 48 10.44 -15.39 -12.10
CA GLU A 48 9.41 -16.27 -12.66
C GLU A 48 9.08 -17.44 -11.71
N ASN A 49 10.08 -17.98 -10.99
CA ASN A 49 9.83 -19.03 -10.00
C ASN A 49 9.03 -18.48 -8.82
N PHE A 50 9.24 -17.23 -8.42
CA PHE A 50 8.37 -16.58 -7.43
C PHE A 50 6.93 -16.52 -7.92
N LYS A 51 6.69 -16.06 -9.16
CA LYS A 51 5.34 -15.97 -9.74
C LYS A 51 4.66 -17.34 -9.85
N LEU A 52 5.40 -18.39 -10.25
CA LEU A 52 4.88 -19.74 -10.43
C LEU A 52 4.41 -20.43 -9.14
N ARG A 53 4.73 -19.87 -7.96
CA ARG A 53 4.23 -20.40 -6.68
C ARG A 53 2.74 -20.10 -6.46
N PHE A 54 2.22 -19.03 -7.07
CA PHE A 54 0.85 -18.55 -6.84
C PHE A 54 -0.19 -19.39 -7.58
N ALA A 55 -1.42 -19.41 -7.07
CA ALA A 55 -2.54 -20.16 -7.64
C ALA A 55 -2.83 -19.76 -9.09
N ALA A 56 -2.73 -18.46 -9.37
CA ALA A 56 -2.77 -17.89 -10.70
C ALA A 56 -2.04 -16.54 -10.71
N VAL A 57 -1.57 -16.13 -11.88
CA VAL A 57 -0.85 -14.86 -12.08
C VAL A 57 -1.58 -14.04 -13.14
N HIS A 58 -1.87 -12.78 -12.80
CA HIS A 58 -2.59 -11.82 -13.62
C HIS A 58 -1.67 -10.62 -13.88
N GLU A 59 -1.07 -10.54 -15.05
CA GLU A 59 -0.17 -9.43 -15.40
C GLU A 59 -0.89 -8.33 -16.19
N HIS A 60 -0.57 -7.08 -15.88
CA HIS A 60 -1.12 -5.92 -16.56
C HIS A 60 -0.04 -4.86 -16.79
N ARG A 61 0.01 -4.34 -18.02
CA ARG A 61 0.79 -3.14 -18.35
C ARG A 61 -0.13 -1.94 -18.45
N GLU A 62 0.16 -0.91 -17.67
CA GLU A 62 -0.57 0.36 -17.72
C GLU A 62 0.14 1.37 -18.62
N THR A 63 -0.66 2.18 -19.31
CA THR A 63 -0.19 3.34 -20.08
C THR A 63 -0.10 4.61 -19.23
N SER A 64 -0.56 4.58 -17.98
CA SER A 64 -0.61 5.75 -17.07
C SER A 64 -0.24 5.37 -15.63
N ARG A 65 -0.09 6.38 -14.75
CA ARG A 65 0.37 6.22 -13.36
C ARG A 65 -0.67 5.54 -12.44
N GLY A 66 -0.91 4.23 -12.53
CA GLY A 66 -1.53 3.45 -11.44
C GLY A 66 -3.05 3.48 -11.27
N LYS A 67 -3.76 4.31 -12.04
CA LYS A 67 -5.17 4.62 -11.77
C LYS A 67 -6.13 3.46 -12.10
N GLU A 68 -5.74 2.59 -13.03
CA GLU A 68 -6.55 1.44 -13.45
C GLU A 68 -6.13 0.15 -12.74
N ALA A 69 -4.89 0.07 -12.25
CA ALA A 69 -4.33 -1.05 -11.49
C ALA A 69 -5.20 -1.41 -10.29
N HIS A 70 -5.52 -0.42 -9.46
CA HIS A 70 -6.38 -0.60 -8.29
C HIS A 70 -7.76 -1.17 -8.66
N LYS A 71 -8.43 -0.58 -9.66
CA LYS A 71 -9.74 -1.09 -10.13
C LYS A 71 -9.66 -2.50 -10.68
N ARG A 72 -8.59 -2.83 -11.39
CA ARG A 72 -8.35 -4.18 -11.93
C ARG A 72 -8.11 -5.19 -10.82
N ALA A 73 -7.33 -4.84 -9.80
CA ALA A 73 -7.13 -5.68 -8.63
C ALA A 73 -8.46 -6.03 -7.93
N PHE A 74 -9.33 -5.04 -7.73
CA PHE A 74 -10.69 -5.28 -7.19
C PHE A 74 -11.59 -6.09 -8.13
N ARG A 75 -11.44 -5.94 -9.44
CA ARG A 75 -12.16 -6.77 -10.43
C ARG A 75 -11.70 -8.23 -10.32
N ILE A 76 -10.40 -8.48 -10.24
CA ILE A 76 -9.83 -9.82 -10.08
C ILE A 76 -10.32 -10.44 -8.77
N MET A 77 -10.23 -9.73 -7.64
CA MET A 77 -10.75 -10.18 -6.34
C MET A 77 -12.19 -10.69 -6.45
N ARG A 78 -13.06 -9.97 -7.17
CA ARG A 78 -14.45 -10.38 -7.41
C ARG A 78 -14.57 -11.59 -8.33
N GLN A 79 -13.81 -11.63 -9.42
CA GLN A 79 -13.82 -12.72 -10.39
C GLN A 79 -13.40 -14.05 -9.75
N VAL A 80 -12.33 -14.03 -8.96
CA VAL A 80 -11.77 -15.21 -8.29
C VAL A 80 -12.42 -15.47 -6.93
N LYS A 81 -13.43 -14.66 -6.55
CA LYS A 81 -14.18 -14.75 -5.28
C LYS A 81 -13.27 -14.70 -4.04
N ALA A 82 -12.10 -14.07 -4.13
CA ALA A 82 -11.17 -13.95 -3.01
C ALA A 82 -11.81 -13.17 -1.85
N SER A 83 -11.59 -13.62 -0.61
CA SER A 83 -12.10 -12.97 0.60
C SER A 83 -11.44 -11.63 0.89
N HIS A 84 -10.17 -11.49 0.52
CA HIS A 84 -9.35 -10.30 0.76
C HIS A 84 -8.50 -9.97 -0.46
N LEU A 85 -8.18 -8.69 -0.58
CA LEU A 85 -7.22 -8.11 -1.49
C LEU A 85 -6.16 -7.37 -0.67
N LEU A 86 -4.91 -7.77 -0.78
CA LEU A 86 -3.77 -7.00 -0.27
C LEU A 86 -3.15 -6.23 -1.42
N LEU A 87 -3.18 -4.91 -1.35
CA LEU A 87 -2.52 -4.00 -2.27
C LEU A 87 -1.16 -3.60 -1.70
N ILE A 88 -0.12 -3.69 -2.52
CA ILE A 88 1.24 -3.24 -2.20
C ILE A 88 1.77 -2.48 -3.42
N GLU A 89 2.10 -1.22 -3.23
CA GLU A 89 2.78 -0.37 -4.20
C GLU A 89 4.30 -0.53 -4.08
N ASN A 90 5.02 -0.25 -5.16
CA ASN A 90 6.46 -0.51 -5.27
C ASN A 90 7.36 0.40 -4.42
N ASP A 91 6.78 1.25 -3.58
CA ASP A 91 7.43 2.07 -2.56
C ASP A 91 7.28 1.48 -1.15
N PHE A 92 6.55 0.37 -0.95
CA PHE A 92 6.37 -0.27 0.35
C PHE A 92 7.16 -1.57 0.47
N VAL A 93 8.25 -1.55 1.23
CA VAL A 93 9.04 -2.75 1.56
C VAL A 93 8.44 -3.44 2.77
N VAL A 94 7.96 -4.68 2.59
CA VAL A 94 7.46 -5.51 3.69
C VAL A 94 8.64 -5.92 4.58
N GLN A 95 8.54 -5.67 5.88
CA GLN A 95 9.55 -6.05 6.89
C GLN A 95 9.04 -7.13 7.85
N GLN A 96 7.72 -7.24 8.01
CA GLN A 96 7.08 -8.23 8.86
C GLN A 96 6.52 -9.36 7.99
N HIS A 97 7.08 -10.57 8.10
CA HIS A 97 6.77 -11.65 7.16
C HIS A 97 5.34 -12.20 7.32
N ASP A 98 4.80 -12.26 8.54
CA ASP A 98 3.44 -12.74 8.84
C ASP A 98 2.35 -11.66 8.65
N LEU A 99 2.65 -10.58 7.90
CA LEU A 99 1.75 -9.45 7.58
C LEU A 99 0.32 -9.90 7.29
N VAL A 100 0.16 -10.87 6.38
CA VAL A 100 -1.17 -11.32 5.93
C VAL A 100 -1.97 -11.94 7.07
N GLN A 101 -1.33 -12.80 7.87
CA GLN A 101 -1.98 -13.44 9.01
C GLN A 101 -2.41 -12.39 10.05
N GLN A 102 -1.54 -11.42 10.34
CA GLN A 102 -1.82 -10.36 11.31
C GLN A 102 -2.96 -9.44 10.85
N LEU A 103 -3.05 -9.11 9.56
CA LEU A 103 -4.09 -8.20 9.06
C LEU A 103 -5.46 -8.87 8.89
N VAL A 104 -5.49 -10.20 8.68
CA VAL A 104 -6.75 -10.94 8.52
C VAL A 104 -7.40 -11.26 9.87
N GLN A 105 -6.62 -11.38 10.95
CA GLN A 105 -7.12 -11.84 12.25
C GLN A 105 -8.20 -10.93 12.88
N ASP A 106 -8.15 -9.63 12.62
CA ASP A 106 -9.07 -8.66 13.23
C ASP A 106 -10.40 -8.51 12.45
N ASP A 107 -10.53 -9.18 11.30
CA ASP A 107 -11.72 -9.20 10.44
C ASP A 107 -12.28 -7.79 10.14
N LEU A 108 -11.38 -6.84 9.88
CA LEU A 108 -11.74 -5.46 9.58
C LEU A 108 -12.07 -5.28 8.10
N PRO A 109 -12.98 -4.33 7.74
CA PRO A 109 -13.32 -4.08 6.33
C PRO A 109 -12.13 -3.63 5.48
N SER A 110 -11.26 -2.79 6.06
CA SER A 110 -10.00 -2.40 5.44
C SER A 110 -8.96 -1.99 6.48
N VAL A 111 -7.71 -2.40 6.26
CA VAL A 111 -6.60 -2.22 7.21
C VAL A 111 -5.35 -1.75 6.48
N VAL A 112 -4.76 -0.67 6.97
CA VAL A 112 -3.49 -0.12 6.52
C VAL A 112 -2.41 -0.65 7.46
N PRO A 113 -1.49 -1.51 6.97
CA PRO A 113 -0.33 -1.88 7.76
C PRO A 113 0.61 -0.68 7.87
N LEU A 114 1.02 -0.29 9.08
CA LEU A 114 1.92 0.85 9.26
C LEU A 114 3.25 0.64 8.50
N GLY A 115 3.49 1.53 7.54
CA GLY A 115 4.77 1.74 6.88
C GLY A 115 5.30 3.14 7.15
N VAL A 116 6.61 3.26 7.38
CA VAL A 116 7.26 4.53 7.73
C VAL A 116 8.54 4.73 6.92
N THR A 117 8.80 5.94 6.44
CA THR A 117 10.09 6.34 5.83
C THR A 117 11.16 6.58 6.89
N ASP A 118 12.40 6.79 6.47
CA ASP A 118 13.50 7.21 7.36
C ASP A 118 13.33 8.67 7.85
N GLY A 119 12.42 9.45 7.23
CA GLY A 119 12.07 10.82 7.63
C GLY A 119 10.74 10.91 8.40
N ASP A 120 10.35 9.83 9.08
CA ASP A 120 9.13 9.69 9.88
C ASP A 120 7.80 9.89 9.12
N GLN A 121 7.80 9.92 7.78
CA GLN A 121 6.56 9.97 7.00
C GLN A 121 5.89 8.60 7.03
N ALA A 122 4.57 8.55 7.05
CA ALA A 122 3.82 7.31 7.19
C ALA A 122 2.77 7.14 6.08
N ASN A 123 2.42 5.89 5.80
CA ASN A 123 1.52 5.49 4.72
C ASN A 123 0.02 5.70 5.04
N PHE A 124 -0.30 6.59 5.97
CA PHE A 124 -1.67 6.88 6.39
C PHE A 124 -1.87 8.38 6.63
N GLY A 125 -3.12 8.80 6.57
CA GLY A 125 -3.53 10.14 6.95
C GLY A 125 -4.85 10.14 7.68
N VAL A 126 -5.01 11.12 8.55
CA VAL A 126 -6.20 11.31 9.37
C VAL A 126 -7.12 12.40 8.81
N ASP A 127 -6.69 13.06 7.73
CA ASP A 127 -7.44 14.06 6.97
C ASP A 127 -6.95 14.17 5.53
N LYS A 128 -7.83 14.63 4.63
CA LYS A 128 -7.56 14.93 3.22
C LYS A 128 -6.45 15.94 3.01
N ALA A 129 -6.24 16.84 3.98
CA ALA A 129 -5.15 17.79 3.94
C ALA A 129 -3.76 17.13 4.12
N CYS A 130 -3.68 15.91 4.68
CA CYS A 130 -2.42 15.15 4.81
C CYS A 130 -1.73 14.91 3.45
N PHE A 131 -2.51 14.69 2.39
CA PHE A 131 -2.00 14.32 1.07
C PHE A 131 -2.02 15.47 0.06
N ARG A 132 -2.33 16.70 0.49
CA ARG A 132 -2.25 17.85 -0.42
C ARG A 132 -0.79 18.31 -0.54
N PRO A 133 -0.22 18.32 -1.74
CA PRO A 133 1.10 18.88 -1.94
C PRO A 133 0.95 20.41 -1.91
N ASN A 134 1.24 21.04 -0.77
CA ASN A 134 1.57 22.47 -0.78
C ASN A 134 3.02 22.57 -1.26
N TRP A 135 3.22 22.92 -2.54
CA TRP A 135 4.51 22.92 -3.26
C TRP A 135 5.57 23.88 -2.73
N ARG A 136 5.33 24.54 -1.59
CA ARG A 136 6.27 25.46 -0.94
C ARG A 136 6.76 24.99 0.42
N GLU A 137 6.08 24.04 1.04
CA GLU A 137 6.44 23.50 2.35
C GLU A 137 6.04 22.03 2.32
N GLY A 138 6.99 21.12 2.13
CA GLY A 138 6.77 19.66 2.03
C GLY A 138 6.29 19.01 3.34
N MET A 139 5.28 19.59 3.98
CA MET A 139 4.72 19.13 5.25
C MET A 139 3.28 18.65 5.07
N PHE A 140 3.11 17.37 5.38
CA PHE A 140 1.85 16.69 5.67
C PHE A 140 1.12 17.45 6.80
N LYS A 141 0.01 18.14 6.50
CA LYS A 141 -0.87 18.74 7.50
C LYS A 141 -2.25 18.12 7.38
N GLY A 142 -2.59 17.15 8.22
CA GLY A 142 -3.97 16.71 8.33
C GLY A 142 -4.29 16.10 9.69
N SER A 143 -5.54 16.33 10.09
CA SER A 143 -6.09 16.41 11.44
C SER A 143 -6.15 15.10 12.25
N TYR A 144 -5.12 14.89 13.07
CA TYR A 144 -5.14 14.94 14.54
C TYR A 144 -4.07 15.98 14.93
N HIS A 145 -3.95 16.39 16.19
CA HIS A 145 -2.75 17.15 16.61
C HIS A 145 -1.50 16.39 16.11
N ARG A 146 -0.52 17.08 15.51
CA ARG A 146 0.71 16.45 14.99
C ARG A 146 1.31 15.44 15.98
N GLU A 147 1.19 15.75 17.27
CA GLU A 147 1.54 14.89 18.41
C GLU A 147 0.87 13.51 18.41
N ASP A 148 -0.41 13.39 18.05
CA ASP A 148 -1.10 12.09 18.01
C ASP A 148 -0.64 11.26 16.82
N ARG A 149 -0.45 11.87 15.65
CA ARG A 149 0.18 11.16 14.51
C ARG A 149 1.55 10.66 14.93
N ASP A 150 2.38 11.52 15.49
CA ASP A 150 3.75 11.19 15.87
C ASP A 150 3.74 10.03 16.89
N LYS A 151 2.84 10.06 17.89
CA LYS A 151 2.61 8.94 18.83
C LYS A 151 2.17 7.64 18.17
N LEU A 152 1.40 7.70 17.08
CA LEU A 152 1.01 6.52 16.32
C LEU A 152 2.19 5.97 15.49
N VAL A 153 3.03 6.85 14.94
CA VAL A 153 4.22 6.47 14.14
C VAL A 153 5.33 5.91 15.04
N THR A 154 5.59 6.53 16.18
CA THR A 154 6.61 6.07 17.15
C THR A 154 6.18 4.83 17.92
N GLY A 155 4.89 4.48 17.87
CA GLY A 155 4.34 3.35 18.60
C GLY A 155 4.17 3.62 20.10
N GLU A 156 4.12 4.89 20.53
CA GLU A 156 3.70 5.29 21.88
C GLU A 156 2.21 4.96 22.11
N ARG A 157 1.39 5.01 21.06
CA ARG A 157 -0.03 4.61 21.08
C ARG A 157 -0.28 3.48 20.09
N ARG A 158 -0.12 2.23 20.53
CA ARG A 158 -0.32 1.05 19.68
C ARG A 158 -1.78 0.59 19.67
N GLY A 159 -2.23 0.08 18.54
CA GLY A 159 -3.56 -0.51 18.39
C GLY A 159 -4.09 -0.43 16.97
N LEU A 160 -5.42 -0.49 16.87
CA LEU A 160 -6.17 -0.31 15.64
C LEU A 160 -6.84 1.06 15.69
N TRP A 161 -6.53 1.93 14.74
CA TRP A 161 -6.94 3.33 14.77
C TRP A 161 -7.74 3.69 13.53
N PRO A 162 -8.92 4.31 13.67
CA PRO A 162 -9.64 4.80 12.50
C PRO A 162 -8.83 5.91 11.83
N VAL A 163 -8.56 5.73 10.54
CA VAL A 163 -7.89 6.72 9.70
C VAL A 163 -8.79 7.11 8.54
N LYS A 164 -8.56 8.27 7.95
CA LYS A 164 -9.32 8.71 6.79
C LYS A 164 -8.64 8.35 5.50
N CYS A 165 -7.33 8.13 5.54
CA CYS A 165 -6.52 8.06 4.34
C CYS A 165 -5.40 7.03 4.44
N TRP A 166 -4.97 6.53 3.28
CA TRP A 166 -3.88 5.55 3.15
C TRP A 166 -3.09 5.78 1.85
N SER A 167 -1.84 5.34 1.81
CA SER A 167 -1.02 5.21 0.60
C SER A 167 -0.22 3.91 0.65
N SER A 168 0.38 3.52 -0.47
CA SER A 168 1.42 2.48 -0.56
C SER A 168 0.99 1.04 -0.23
N SER A 169 0.19 0.77 0.81
CA SER A 169 -0.34 -0.56 1.08
C SER A 169 -1.65 -0.52 1.87
N ILE A 170 -2.56 -1.45 1.54
CA ILE A 170 -3.81 -1.68 2.27
C ILE A 170 -4.32 -3.11 2.04
N MET A 171 -4.86 -3.74 3.08
CA MET A 171 -5.68 -4.94 3.00
C MET A 171 -7.16 -4.55 2.96
N VAL A 172 -7.94 -5.13 2.06
CA VAL A 172 -9.36 -4.85 1.90
C VAL A 172 -10.15 -6.16 1.85
N ARG A 173 -11.23 -6.24 2.65
CA ARG A 173 -12.15 -7.37 2.65
C ARG A 173 -13.14 -7.25 1.49
N ARG A 174 -13.55 -8.39 0.92
CA ARG A 174 -14.38 -8.45 -0.30
C ARG A 174 -15.72 -7.72 -0.20
N ASP A 175 -16.34 -7.72 0.97
CA ASP A 175 -17.63 -7.07 1.23
C ASP A 175 -17.51 -5.54 1.40
N TYR A 176 -16.27 -5.03 1.48
CA TYR A 176 -16.02 -3.60 1.49
C TYR A 176 -16.34 -3.00 0.12
N LYS A 177 -17.14 -1.93 0.11
CA LYS A 177 -17.65 -1.34 -1.12
C LYS A 177 -16.51 -0.70 -1.89
N GLU A 178 -16.29 -1.15 -3.12
CA GLU A 178 -15.28 -0.61 -4.04
C GLU A 178 -15.36 0.93 -4.18
N ARG A 179 -16.56 1.52 -4.20
CA ARG A 179 -16.74 2.99 -4.25
C ARG A 179 -16.21 3.72 -3.01
N ASP A 180 -16.20 3.03 -1.88
CA ASP A 180 -15.68 3.49 -0.59
C ASP A 180 -14.20 3.11 -0.41
N ALA A 181 -13.58 2.42 -1.37
CA ALA A 181 -12.16 2.07 -1.37
C ALA A 181 -11.36 2.76 -2.49
N LEU A 182 -12.03 3.06 -3.61
CA LEU A 182 -11.40 3.40 -4.90
C LEU A 182 -11.89 4.74 -5.50
N ARG A 183 -12.23 5.76 -4.73
CA ARG A 183 -12.39 7.11 -5.32
C ARG A 183 -11.01 7.66 -5.73
N VAL A 184 -10.60 7.22 -6.92
CA VAL A 184 -9.30 7.21 -7.63
C VAL A 184 -8.48 8.50 -7.61
N MET A 185 -7.22 8.41 -7.16
CA MET A 185 -6.04 9.14 -7.69
C MET A 185 -4.87 8.14 -7.88
N GLY A 186 -3.72 8.57 -8.44
CA GLY A 186 -2.64 7.66 -8.90
C GLY A 186 -1.85 7.00 -7.76
N VAL A 187 -0.89 6.12 -8.12
CA VAL A 187 0.05 5.53 -7.13
C VAL A 187 0.83 6.61 -6.40
N GLY A 188 0.93 6.48 -5.07
CA GLY A 188 1.54 7.48 -4.19
C GLY A 188 0.66 8.72 -3.90
N ASP A 189 -0.45 8.90 -4.63
CA ASP A 189 -1.44 9.93 -4.32
C ASP A 189 -2.39 9.35 -3.27
N GLY A 190 -1.97 9.32 -2.00
CA GLY A 190 -2.74 8.68 -0.92
C GLY A 190 -4.25 8.98 -0.98
N TRP A 191 -5.05 7.94 -0.81
CA TRP A 191 -6.51 8.01 -0.89
C TRP A 191 -7.11 8.48 0.42
N CYS A 192 -8.23 9.20 0.38
CA CYS A 192 -8.97 9.62 1.57
C CYS A 192 -10.48 9.37 1.46
N GLY A 193 -11.02 8.57 2.37
CA GLY A 193 -12.44 8.34 2.56
C GLY A 193 -13.08 9.31 3.55
N ASP A 194 -14.38 9.54 3.38
CA ASP A 194 -15.21 10.29 4.33
C ASP A 194 -15.80 9.38 5.44
N GLY A 195 -15.35 8.11 5.54
CA GLY A 195 -15.93 7.08 6.42
C GLY A 195 -14.93 6.48 7.44
N ARG A 196 -15.45 5.94 8.54
CA ARG A 196 -14.69 5.29 9.65
C ARG A 196 -14.25 3.85 9.35
N SER A 197 -14.21 3.45 8.08
CA SER A 197 -14.08 2.03 7.70
C SER A 197 -12.66 1.61 7.31
N ILE A 198 -11.70 2.53 7.42
CA ILE A 198 -10.27 2.27 7.26
C ILE A 198 -9.61 2.32 8.62
N PHE A 199 -8.83 1.32 8.93
CA PHE A 199 -8.11 1.22 10.17
C PHE A 199 -6.61 1.17 9.89
N LEU A 200 -5.82 1.97 10.59
CA LEU A 200 -4.39 1.78 10.71
C LEU A 200 -4.13 0.69 11.74
N ASP A 201 -3.32 -0.29 11.40
CA ASP A 201 -2.68 -1.18 12.38
C ASP A 201 -1.23 -0.73 12.61
N ASN A 202 -0.98 -0.23 13.82
CA ASN A 202 0.36 0.16 14.28
C ASN A 202 0.83 -0.66 15.48
N ARG A 203 0.24 -1.84 15.73
CA ARG A 203 0.77 -2.78 16.74
C ARG A 203 2.19 -3.22 16.39
N HIS A 204 2.49 -3.26 15.09
CA HIS A 204 3.80 -3.53 14.52
C HIS A 204 4.17 -2.47 13.48
N ARG A 205 5.48 -2.35 13.22
CA ARG A 205 5.97 -1.70 12.00
C ARG A 205 6.05 -2.77 10.92
N PHE A 206 5.07 -2.79 10.03
CA PHE A 206 4.92 -3.82 9.03
C PHE A 206 5.82 -3.62 7.81
N GLY A 207 6.19 -2.37 7.54
CA GLY A 207 7.06 -2.07 6.42
C GLY A 207 7.83 -0.76 6.54
N LYS A 208 8.70 -0.59 5.56
CA LYS A 208 9.44 0.64 5.30
C LYS A 208 8.92 1.25 4.00
N MET A 209 8.66 2.55 4.02
CA MET A 209 8.39 3.28 2.79
C MET A 209 9.70 3.79 2.18
N LEU A 210 9.89 3.51 0.89
CA LEU A 210 10.97 4.06 0.09
C LEU A 210 10.62 5.51 -0.26
N SER A 211 11.58 6.41 -0.09
CA SER A 211 11.46 7.75 -0.66
C SER A 211 11.42 7.62 -2.19
N PRO A 212 10.54 8.33 -2.91
CA PRO A 212 10.55 8.31 -4.36
C PRO A 212 11.94 8.68 -4.88
N ALA A 213 12.45 7.89 -5.83
CA ALA A 213 13.74 8.13 -6.45
C ALA A 213 13.71 9.46 -7.23
N GLY A 214 14.05 10.55 -6.54
CA GLY A 214 14.44 11.82 -7.13
C GLY A 214 13.38 12.59 -7.93
N GLU A 215 12.59 13.41 -7.24
CA GLU A 215 12.23 14.76 -7.73
C GLU A 215 12.63 15.82 -6.68
N TYR A 216 13.92 15.86 -6.32
CA TYR A 216 14.55 17.02 -5.66
C TYR A 216 15.93 17.32 -6.25
N SER A 217 16.07 17.18 -7.57
CA SER A 217 17.13 17.85 -8.32
C SER A 217 16.48 18.79 -9.34
N GLN A 218 16.01 19.93 -8.85
CA GLN A 218 15.96 21.18 -9.62
C GLN A 218 15.61 22.34 -8.69
N LYS A 219 16.67 22.92 -8.11
CA LYS A 219 16.94 24.36 -7.99
C LYS A 219 18.19 24.56 -7.11
N ARG A 220 19.32 24.71 -7.78
CA ARG A 220 20.34 25.68 -7.37
C ARG A 220 20.22 26.86 -8.30
#